data_AF-A0A0T6B7D1-F1
#
_entry.id   AF-A0A0T6B7D1-F1
#
_cell.length_a   1.000
_cell.length_b   1.000
_cell.length_c   1.000
_cell.angle_alpha   90.00
_cell.angle_beta   90.00
_cell.angle_gamma   90.00
#
_symmetry.space_group_name_H-M   'P 1'
#
loop_
_entity.id
_entity.type
_entity.pdbx_description
1 polymer ?
#
loop_
_entity_poly.entity_id
_entity_poly.type
_entity_poly.pdbx_seq_one_letter_code
_entity_poly.pdbx_strand_id
1 'polypeptide(L)'
;GCFSKVTKVMVASLKFFLGKDVDEKDPDESDSENEVDPKEVMMANKCNKKTRKREKHLDKVKKLAVKAKKKKSQAPAFNFSALHLVHDPQGMAEKLLKQLETTTKRFEVKLMTLDVISRLIGLHQLFLFNYYPFIQRFMQPHQREVTRILQFAA
;
A
#
# COMPACT_ATOMS: atom_id res chain seq x y z
N GLY A 1 -19.95 0.63 5.00
CA GLY A 1 -18.56 0.19 5.11
C GLY A 1 -17.80 1.00 6.14
N CYS A 2 -17.29 2.17 5.76
CA CYS A 2 -16.45 3.04 6.61
C CYS A 2 -17.15 3.60 7.87
N PHE A 3 -18.47 3.74 7.83
CA PHE A 3 -19.28 4.21 8.96
C PHE A 3 -19.86 3.07 9.82
N SER A 4 -19.41 1.83 9.60
CA SER A 4 -19.90 0.69 10.39
C SER A 4 -19.43 0.79 11.84
N LYS A 5 -20.32 0.45 12.79
CA LYS A 5 -19.98 0.29 14.20
C LYS A 5 -18.99 -0.86 14.42
N VAL A 6 -19.01 -1.87 13.53
CA VAL A 6 -18.12 -3.03 13.59
C VAL A 6 -16.74 -2.66 13.02
N THR A 7 -15.73 -2.63 13.89
CA THR A 7 -14.37 -2.22 13.53
C THR A 7 -13.76 -3.03 12.39
N LYS A 8 -14.00 -4.35 12.32
CA LYS A 8 -13.48 -5.20 11.23
C LYS A 8 -14.03 -4.77 9.86
N VAL A 9 -15.34 -4.53 9.77
CA VAL A 9 -16.00 -4.07 8.54
C VAL A 9 -15.48 -2.69 8.13
N MET A 10 -15.27 -1.82 9.10
CA MET A 10 -14.70 -0.50 8.87
C MET A 10 -13.27 -0.57 8.34
N VAL A 11 -12.40 -1.36 8.99
CA VAL A 11 -11.00 -1.52 8.58
C VAL A 11 -10.91 -2.13 7.17
N ALA A 12 -11.71 -3.14 6.86
CA ALA A 12 -11.78 -3.71 5.51
C ALA A 12 -12.19 -2.65 4.47
N SER A 13 -13.17 -1.81 4.79
CA SER A 13 -13.59 -0.73 3.89
C SER A 13 -12.51 0.34 3.71
N LEU A 14 -11.76 0.68 4.76
CA LEU A 14 -10.65 1.63 4.67
C LEU A 14 -9.47 1.05 3.87
N LYS A 15 -9.14 -0.23 4.07
CA LYS A 15 -8.10 -0.93 3.29
C LYS A 15 -8.42 -0.98 1.80
N PHE A 16 -9.69 -1.21 1.45
CA PHE A 16 -10.17 -1.17 0.07
C PHE A 16 -9.83 0.16 -0.62
N PHE A 17 -10.11 1.31 0.02
CA PHE A 17 -9.80 2.63 -0.56
C PHE A 17 -8.30 2.93 -0.64
N LEU A 18 -7.50 2.37 0.27
CA LEU A 18 -6.05 2.56 0.30
C LEU A 18 -5.28 1.61 -0.63
N GLY A 19 -5.93 0.59 -1.19
CA GLY A 19 -5.28 -0.40 -2.08
C GLY A 19 -4.37 -1.41 -1.39
N LYS A 20 -4.31 -1.41 -0.05
CA LYS A 20 -3.34 -2.23 0.73
C LYS A 20 -3.57 -3.75 0.64
N ASP A 21 -4.75 -4.19 0.18
CA ASP A 21 -5.04 -5.62 0.00
C ASP A 21 -4.30 -6.22 -1.22
N VAL A 22 -3.74 -5.39 -2.12
CA VAL A 22 -2.93 -5.84 -3.26
C VAL A 22 -1.49 -6.13 -2.84
N ASP A 23 -0.93 -5.32 -1.92
CA ASP A 23 0.48 -5.40 -1.51
C ASP A 23 0.75 -6.51 -0.47
N GLU A 24 -0.24 -6.90 0.36
CA GLU A 24 -0.09 -7.98 1.36
C GLU A 24 0.06 -9.38 0.72
N LYS A 25 -0.11 -9.53 -0.60
CA LYS A 25 0.06 -10.81 -1.32
C LYS A 25 1.47 -11.12 -1.80
N ASP A 26 2.44 -10.20 -1.63
CA ASP A 26 3.84 -10.42 -1.98
C ASP A 26 4.78 -10.38 -0.73
N PRO A 27 4.63 -11.27 0.27
CA PRO A 27 5.58 -11.37 1.38
C PRO A 27 6.92 -12.05 1.01
N ASP A 28 7.14 -12.42 -0.25
CA ASP A 28 8.31 -13.19 -0.72
C ASP A 28 9.47 -12.34 -1.30
N GLU A 29 9.44 -11.01 -1.19
CA GLU A 29 10.46 -10.13 -1.81
C GLU A 29 11.58 -9.62 -0.88
N SER A 30 11.80 -10.24 0.29
CA SER A 30 12.94 -9.92 1.17
C SER A 30 14.09 -10.94 1.08
N ASP A 31 14.44 -11.41 -0.12
CA ASP A 31 15.70 -12.14 -0.35
C ASP A 31 16.53 -11.39 -1.41
N SER A 32 17.02 -10.22 -1.00
CA SER A 32 17.97 -9.41 -1.76
C SER A 32 19.39 -9.95 -1.54
N GLU A 33 19.68 -11.13 -2.08
CA GLU A 33 21.06 -11.56 -2.31
C GLU A 33 21.17 -12.22 -3.69
N ASN A 34 21.65 -11.41 -4.64
CA ASN A 34 22.04 -11.73 -6.02
C ASN A 34 20.91 -11.66 -7.06
N GLU A 35 20.78 -10.50 -7.73
CA GLU A 35 20.25 -10.42 -9.09
C GLU A 35 21.16 -11.22 -10.03
N VAL A 36 20.95 -12.53 -10.09
CA VAL A 36 21.67 -13.40 -11.01
C VAL A 36 21.08 -13.23 -12.41
N ASP A 37 21.87 -12.75 -13.37
CA ASP A 37 21.43 -12.62 -14.76
C ASP A 37 21.11 -14.02 -15.34
N PRO A 38 19.86 -14.29 -15.76
CA PRO A 38 19.49 -15.57 -16.36
C PRO A 38 20.33 -15.92 -17.60
N LYS A 39 20.91 -14.94 -18.30
CA LYS A 39 21.79 -15.17 -19.46
C LYS A 39 23.13 -15.78 -19.04
N GLU A 40 23.74 -15.29 -17.96
CA GLU A 40 25.01 -15.79 -17.46
C GLU A 40 24.89 -17.23 -16.96
N VAL A 41 23.81 -17.55 -16.25
CA VAL A 41 23.54 -18.92 -15.76
C VAL A 41 23.30 -19.90 -16.90
N MET A 42 22.61 -19.46 -17.96
CA MET A 42 22.41 -20.28 -19.16
C MET A 42 23.72 -20.54 -19.89
N MET A 43 24.59 -19.53 -19.99
CA MET A 43 25.90 -19.65 -20.64
C MET A 43 26.84 -20.55 -19.83
N ALA A 44 26.90 -20.38 -18.50
CA ALA A 44 27.69 -21.20 -17.61
C ALA A 44 27.27 -22.68 -17.62
N ASN A 45 25.97 -22.99 -17.78
CA ASN A 45 25.49 -24.36 -17.91
C ASN A 45 25.73 -24.98 -19.30
N LYS A 46 26.02 -24.16 -20.33
CA LYS A 46 26.35 -24.64 -21.68
C LYS A 46 27.81 -25.06 -21.80
N CYS A 47 28.73 -24.31 -21.18
CA CYS A 47 30.17 -24.57 -21.26
C CYS A 47 30.66 -25.64 -20.28
N ASN A 48 29.95 -25.85 -19.16
CA ASN A 48 30.40 -26.74 -18.11
C ASN A 48 29.69 -28.11 -18.10
N LYS A 49 30.32 -29.10 -17.42
CA LYS A 49 29.72 -30.42 -17.19
C LYS A 49 28.36 -30.32 -16.51
N LYS A 50 27.37 -31.03 -17.08
CA LYS A 50 26.01 -31.13 -16.55
C LYS A 50 26.03 -31.88 -15.22
N THR A 51 25.48 -31.27 -14.18
CA THR A 51 25.31 -31.88 -12.86
C THR A 51 23.90 -31.63 -12.34
N ARG A 52 23.38 -32.54 -11.52
CA ARG A 52 22.03 -32.44 -10.92
C ARG A 52 21.82 -31.15 -10.09
N LYS A 53 22.90 -30.63 -9.48
CA LYS A 53 22.86 -29.36 -8.73
C LYS A 53 22.65 -28.15 -9.65
N ARG A 54 23.34 -28.13 -10.79
CA ARG A 54 23.26 -27.05 -11.79
C ARG A 54 21.94 -27.01 -12.55
N GLU A 55 21.35 -28.18 -12.80
CA GLU A 55 20.02 -28.29 -13.40
C GLU A 55 18.95 -27.66 -12.49
N LYS A 56 18.96 -28.02 -11.20
CA LYS A 56 18.07 -27.42 -10.19
C LYS A 56 18.24 -25.90 -10.08
N HIS A 57 19.48 -25.40 -10.17
CA HIS A 57 19.76 -23.96 -10.12
C HIS A 57 19.17 -23.23 -11.34
N LEU A 58 19.35 -23.80 -12.53
CA LEU A 58 18.83 -23.21 -13.77
C LEU A 58 17.30 -23.24 -13.81
N ASP A 59 16.65 -24.26 -13.26
CA ASP A 59 15.19 -24.28 -13.12
C ASP A 59 14.66 -23.20 -12.18
N LYS A 60 15.35 -22.94 -11.06
CA LYS A 60 15.01 -21.83 -10.15
C LYS A 60 15.14 -20.49 -10.86
N VAL A 61 16.27 -20.24 -11.53
CA VAL A 61 16.54 -18.99 -12.25
C VAL A 61 15.53 -18.77 -13.39
N LYS A 62 15.18 -19.81 -14.15
CA LYS A 62 14.12 -19.74 -15.17
C LYS A 62 12.76 -19.36 -14.58
N LYS A 63 12.37 -19.97 -13.45
CA LYS A 63 11.11 -19.65 -12.76
C LYS A 63 11.08 -18.20 -12.30
N LEU A 64 12.17 -17.70 -11.73
CA LEU A 64 12.30 -16.30 -11.31
C LEU A 64 12.23 -15.35 -12.51
N ALA A 65 12.93 -15.65 -13.60
CA ALA A 65 12.89 -14.84 -14.82
C ALA A 65 11.49 -14.78 -15.45
N VAL A 66 10.75 -15.88 -15.45
CA VAL A 66 9.35 -15.92 -15.93
C VAL A 66 8.43 -15.10 -15.01
N LYS A 67 8.60 -15.19 -13.68
CA LYS A 67 7.84 -14.37 -12.72
C LYS A 67 8.13 -12.87 -12.92
N ALA A 68 9.41 -12.49 -13.05
CA ALA A 68 9.81 -11.11 -13.28
C ALA A 68 9.27 -10.56 -14.61
N LYS A 69 9.31 -11.36 -15.69
CA LYS A 69 8.69 -10.99 -16.97
C LYS A 69 7.17 -10.82 -16.85
N LYS A 70 6.49 -11.71 -16.12
CA LYS A 70 5.04 -11.59 -15.87
C LYS A 70 4.69 -10.34 -15.06
N LYS A 71 5.48 -9.98 -14.04
CA LYS A 71 5.32 -8.73 -13.29
C LYS A 71 5.55 -7.50 -14.18
N LYS A 72 6.59 -7.52 -15.04
CA LYS A 72 6.88 -6.43 -15.99
C LYS A 72 5.87 -6.31 -17.15
N SER A 73 5.23 -7.43 -17.54
CA SER A 73 4.20 -7.45 -18.58
C SER A 73 2.80 -7.13 -18.06
N GLN A 74 2.60 -7.11 -16.74
CA GLN A 74 1.37 -6.56 -16.18
C GLN A 74 1.32 -5.09 -16.59
N ALA A 75 0.19 -4.67 -17.15
CA ALA A 75 -0.03 -3.26 -17.44
C ALA A 75 0.31 -2.47 -16.18
N PRO A 76 1.00 -1.30 -16.30
CA PRO A 76 1.14 -0.42 -15.16
C PRO A 76 -0.27 -0.23 -14.61
N ALA A 77 -0.49 -0.66 -13.37
CA ALA A 77 -1.76 -0.46 -12.71
C ALA A 77 -1.93 1.06 -12.64
N PHE A 78 -2.65 1.63 -13.59
CA PHE A 78 -3.19 2.97 -13.42
C PHE A 78 -4.06 2.84 -12.19
N ASN A 79 -3.54 3.32 -11.07
CA ASN A 79 -4.18 3.30 -9.77
C ASN A 79 -5.37 4.25 -9.84
N PHE A 80 -6.38 3.88 -10.60
CA PHE A 80 -7.68 4.51 -10.56
C PHE A 80 -8.27 4.15 -9.20
N SER A 81 -7.90 4.95 -8.21
CA SER A 81 -8.34 4.75 -6.84
C SER A 81 -9.86 4.77 -6.83
N ALA A 82 -10.46 3.84 -6.08
CA ALA A 82 -11.90 3.84 -5.82
C ALA A 82 -12.39 5.17 -5.23
N LEU A 83 -11.48 5.98 -4.69
CA LEU A 83 -11.76 7.34 -4.24
C LEU A 83 -12.29 8.25 -5.36
N HIS A 84 -11.87 8.10 -6.62
CA HIS A 84 -12.38 8.90 -7.74
C HIS A 84 -13.84 8.62 -8.10
N LEU A 85 -14.37 7.47 -7.69
CA LEU A 85 -15.75 7.07 -7.96
C LEU A 85 -16.71 7.46 -6.84
N VAL A 86 -16.25 8.22 -5.85
CA VAL A 86 -17.08 8.64 -4.72
C VAL A 86 -18.06 9.71 -5.19
N HIS A 87 -19.36 9.45 -4.99
CA HIS A 87 -20.44 10.34 -5.40
C HIS A 87 -20.47 11.68 -4.63
N ASP A 88 -20.18 11.65 -3.33
CA ASP A 88 -20.13 12.84 -2.46
C ASP A 88 -18.84 12.83 -1.63
N PRO A 89 -17.71 13.31 -2.19
CA PRO A 89 -16.41 13.26 -1.54
C PRO A 89 -16.32 14.22 -0.34
N GLN A 90 -16.95 15.39 -0.43
CA GLN A 90 -16.99 16.38 0.65
C GLN A 90 -17.73 15.84 1.87
N GLY A 91 -18.98 15.38 1.68
CA GLY A 91 -19.78 14.84 2.78
C GLY A 91 -19.19 13.57 3.38
N MET A 92 -18.49 12.77 2.58
CA MET A 92 -17.74 11.62 3.09
C MET A 92 -16.57 12.05 3.98
N ALA A 93 -15.77 13.04 3.57
CA ALA A 93 -14.63 13.53 4.35
C ALA A 93 -15.05 14.15 5.68
N GLU A 94 -16.10 14.98 5.69
CA GLU A 94 -16.63 15.61 6.91
C GLU A 94 -17.16 14.58 7.91
N LYS A 95 -17.93 13.58 7.44
CA LYS A 95 -18.46 12.51 8.28
C LYS A 95 -17.34 11.65 8.86
N LEU A 96 -16.29 11.34 8.07
CA LEU A 96 -15.14 10.59 8.54
C LEU A 96 -14.36 11.37 9.60
N LEU A 97 -14.16 12.68 9.42
CA LEU A 97 -13.48 13.52 10.41
C LEU A 97 -14.27 13.58 11.73
N LYS A 98 -15.59 13.79 11.68
CA LYS A 98 -16.45 13.78 12.87
C LYS A 98 -16.45 12.43 13.59
N GLN A 99 -16.44 11.34 12.83
CA GLN A 99 -16.29 10.00 13.39
C GLN A 99 -14.92 9.85 14.06
N LEU A 100 -13.86 10.38 13.47
CA LEU A 100 -12.49 10.27 13.97
C LEU A 100 -12.30 11.02 15.31
N GLU A 101 -12.88 12.22 15.44
CA GLU A 101 -12.84 13.04 16.66
C GLU A 101 -13.48 12.34 17.86
N THR A 102 -14.58 11.62 17.63
CA THR A 102 -15.33 10.91 18.68
C THR A 102 -14.83 9.49 18.95
N THR A 103 -13.95 8.98 18.10
CA THR A 103 -13.53 7.57 18.14
C THR A 103 -12.43 7.30 19.18
N THR A 104 -12.65 6.29 20.01
CA THR A 104 -11.67 5.73 20.98
C THR A 104 -10.93 4.48 20.48
N LYS A 105 -11.08 4.13 19.19
CA LYS A 105 -10.41 2.98 18.56
C LYS A 105 -8.88 3.13 18.55
N ARG A 106 -8.20 2.01 18.28
CA ARG A 106 -6.73 1.91 18.16
C ARG A 106 -6.17 2.98 17.20
N PHE A 107 -4.97 3.45 17.51
CA PHE A 107 -4.30 4.51 16.76
C PHE A 107 -4.09 4.17 15.28
N GLU A 108 -3.75 2.93 14.94
CA GLU A 108 -3.62 2.46 13.54
C GLU A 108 -4.88 2.72 12.72
N VAL A 109 -6.05 2.53 13.32
CA VAL A 109 -7.34 2.75 12.66
C VAL A 109 -7.58 4.24 12.44
N LYS A 110 -7.17 5.08 13.40
CA LYS A 110 -7.19 6.54 13.25
C LYS A 110 -6.29 6.98 12.11
N LEU A 111 -5.09 6.42 12.02
CA LEU A 111 -4.12 6.70 10.98
C LEU A 111 -4.62 6.29 9.59
N MET A 112 -5.22 5.10 9.45
CA MET A 112 -5.85 4.67 8.19
C MET A 112 -7.00 5.58 7.77
N THR A 113 -7.77 6.10 8.74
CA THR A 113 -8.86 7.04 8.45
C THR A 113 -8.32 8.39 7.98
N LEU A 114 -7.25 8.89 8.61
CA LEU A 114 -6.55 10.11 8.17
C LEU A 114 -5.96 9.98 6.77
N ASP A 115 -5.33 8.85 6.44
CA ASP A 115 -4.78 8.56 5.10
C ASP A 115 -5.88 8.67 4.02
N VAL A 116 -7.07 8.10 4.28
CA VAL A 116 -8.22 8.21 3.37
C VAL A 116 -8.72 9.65 3.25
N ILE A 117 -8.83 10.40 4.35
CA ILE A 117 -9.27 11.81 4.32
C ILE A 117 -8.27 12.68 3.55
N SER A 118 -6.96 12.51 3.80
CA SER A 118 -5.88 13.22 3.09
C SER A 118 -5.97 13.02 1.58
N ARG A 119 -6.12 11.76 1.13
CA ARG A 119 -6.29 11.44 -0.30
C ARG A 119 -7.57 12.02 -0.89
N LEU A 120 -8.68 12.02 -0.15
CA LEU A 120 -9.93 12.65 -0.61
C LEU A 120 -9.76 14.16 -0.82
N ILE A 121 -9.11 14.85 0.13
CA ILE A 121 -8.81 16.28 0.02
C ILE A 121 -7.96 16.57 -1.21
N GLY A 122 -6.86 15.82 -1.40
CA GLY A 122 -5.95 16.04 -2.53
C GLY A 122 -6.58 15.72 -3.90
N LEU A 123 -7.38 14.65 -3.99
CA LEU A 123 -7.97 14.22 -5.26
C LEU A 123 -9.14 15.10 -5.71
N HIS A 124 -9.99 15.55 -4.78
CA HIS A 124 -11.22 16.30 -5.10
C HIS A 124 -11.13 17.78 -4.71
N GLN A 125 -9.95 18.27 -4.31
CA GLN A 125 -9.70 19.65 -3.89
C GLN A 125 -10.71 20.15 -2.84
N LEU A 126 -10.91 19.35 -1.80
CA LEU A 126 -11.93 19.59 -0.76
C LEU A 126 -11.49 20.66 0.24
N PHE A 127 -12.45 21.41 0.77
CA PHE A 127 -12.21 22.36 1.87
C PHE A 127 -12.65 21.73 3.20
N LEU A 128 -11.68 21.45 4.09
CA LEU A 128 -11.94 20.79 5.38
C LEU A 128 -11.25 21.55 6.53
N PHE A 129 -11.84 22.64 7.00
CA PHE A 129 -11.20 23.57 7.95
C PHE A 129 -10.76 22.94 9.27
N ASN A 130 -11.53 22.00 9.81
CA ASN A 130 -11.23 21.34 11.08
C ASN A 130 -10.13 20.26 10.98
N TYR A 131 -9.71 19.91 9.76
CA TYR A 131 -8.72 18.86 9.53
C TYR A 131 -7.32 19.24 10.04
N TYR A 132 -6.86 20.45 9.69
CA TYR A 132 -5.52 20.90 10.05
C TYR A 132 -5.33 21.12 11.56
N PRO A 133 -6.27 21.78 12.28
CA PRO A 133 -6.21 21.85 13.74
C PRO A 133 -6.25 20.48 14.41
N PHE A 134 -6.95 19.51 13.81
CA PHE A 134 -6.99 18.14 14.33
C PHE A 134 -5.64 17.43 14.19
N ILE A 135 -5.00 17.51 13.01
CA ILE A 135 -3.69 16.90 12.76
C ILE A 135 -2.58 17.53 13.59
N GLN A 136 -2.62 18.85 13.79
CA GLN A 136 -1.62 19.57 14.57
C GLN A 136 -1.42 18.96 15.98
N ARG A 137 -2.48 18.41 16.58
CA ARG A 137 -2.42 17.72 17.89
C ARG A 137 -1.53 16.47 17.88
N PHE A 138 -1.32 15.86 16.71
CA PHE A 138 -0.52 14.67 16.52
C PHE A 138 0.91 14.96 16.02
N MET A 139 1.27 16.23 15.77
CA MET A 139 2.60 16.63 15.32
C MET A 139 3.62 16.78 16.48
N GLN A 140 3.51 15.94 17.51
CA GLN A 140 4.47 15.95 18.62
C GLN A 140 5.63 14.98 18.33
N PRO A 141 6.89 15.32 18.63
CA PRO A 141 8.05 14.47 18.31
C PRO A 141 8.01 13.07 18.94
N HIS A 142 7.35 12.94 20.10
CA HIS A 142 7.19 11.66 20.80
C HIS A 142 6.06 10.79 20.21
N GLN A 143 5.24 11.34 19.31
CA GLN A 143 4.09 10.63 18.79
C GLN A 143 4.52 9.47 17.89
N ARG A 144 3.74 8.38 17.87
CA ARG A 144 4.01 7.24 16.98
C ARG A 144 3.66 7.61 15.54
N GLU A 145 4.52 7.22 14.60
CA GLU A 145 4.33 7.40 13.15
C GLU A 145 4.17 8.87 12.69
N VAL A 146 4.86 9.81 13.35
CA VAL A 146 4.81 11.26 13.02
C VAL A 146 5.08 11.53 11.54
N THR A 147 6.05 10.83 10.94
CA THR A 147 6.39 11.00 9.52
C THR A 147 5.20 10.77 8.59
N ARG A 148 4.34 9.79 8.90
CA ARG A 148 3.13 9.54 8.10
C ARG A 148 2.08 10.61 8.33
N ILE A 149 1.94 11.08 9.56
CA ILE A 149 1.02 12.18 9.90
C ILE A 149 1.43 13.48 9.19
N LEU A 150 2.74 13.76 9.11
CA LEU A 150 3.27 14.90 8.35
C LEU A 150 2.96 14.77 6.86
N GLN A 151 3.08 13.56 6.29
CA GLN A 151 2.71 13.31 4.90
C GLN A 151 1.23 13.62 4.62
N PHE A 152 0.34 13.44 5.60
CA PHE A 152 -1.10 13.71 5.43
C PHE A 152 -1.47 15.19 5.51
N ALA A 153 -0.55 16.03 5.99
CA ALA A 153 -0.71 17.48 6.08
C ALA A 153 -0.13 18.23 4.87
N ALA A 154 0.74 17.57 4.10
CA ALA A 154 1.33 18.06 2.85
C ALA A 154 0.33 17.93 1.69
#